data_AF-A0AAU6R552-F1
#
_entry.id   AF-A0AAU6R552-F1
#
_cell.length_a   1.000
_cell.length_b   1.000
_cell.length_c   1.000
_cell.angle_alpha   90.00
_cell.angle_beta   90.00
_cell.angle_gamma   90.00
#
_symmetry.space_group_name_H-M   'P 1'
#
loop_
_entity.id
_entity.type
_entity.pdbx_description
1 polymer ?
#
loop_
_entity_poly.entity_id
_entity_poly.type
_entity_poly.pdbx_seq_one_letter_code
_entity_poly.pdbx_strand_id
1 'polypeptide(L)'
;IRLKLEYDKCERHCKIQKKNRNKCQYCRFQKCLAVGMSHNAIRFGRMPQSEKLKLKAEILTGEREVENPQLADQKTLAKQIYEAYLKNFSMNKSKARTILTGKTNTPPFVIHDMETLHLAEQTLVAKMVGTAGLT
;
A
#
# COMPACT_ATOMS: atom_id res chain seq x y z
N ILE A 1 6.66 -4.56 -6.55
CA ILE A 1 6.95 -5.32 -7.78
C ILE A 1 6.59 -6.78 -7.52
N ARG A 2 5.52 -7.25 -8.17
CA ARG A 2 5.10 -8.66 -8.18
C ARG A 2 5.48 -9.21 -9.55
N LEU A 3 6.09 -10.39 -9.59
CA LEU A 3 6.51 -11.01 -10.85
C LEU A 3 5.34 -11.79 -11.46
N LYS A 4 5.07 -11.54 -12.74
CA LYS A 4 4.22 -12.43 -13.54
C LYS A 4 5.13 -13.46 -14.20
N LEU A 5 5.23 -14.63 -13.59
CA LEU A 5 5.98 -15.75 -14.18
C LEU A 5 5.12 -16.40 -15.28
N GLU A 6 5.65 -16.41 -16.48
CA GLU A 6 5.11 -17.11 -17.65
C GLU A 6 6.19 -18.08 -18.15
N TYR A 7 5.79 -19.31 -18.47
CA TYR A 7 6.66 -20.37 -18.98
C TYR A 7 6.05 -20.95 -20.24
N ASP A 8 6.90 -21.38 -21.18
CA ASP A 8 6.44 -22.07 -22.39
C ASP A 8 5.62 -23.31 -22.04
N LYS A 9 4.47 -23.44 -22.69
CA LYS A 9 3.52 -24.52 -22.42
C LYS A 9 4.16 -25.87 -22.76
N CYS A 10 4.08 -26.81 -21.82
CA CYS A 10 4.54 -28.18 -22.02
C CYS A 10 3.33 -29.13 -22.11
N GLU A 11 3.19 -29.80 -23.25
CA GLU A 11 2.10 -30.76 -23.52
C GLU A 11 2.38 -32.17 -22.98
N ARG A 12 3.61 -32.43 -22.53
CA ARG A 12 4.03 -33.77 -22.08
C ARG A 12 3.59 -34.12 -20.66
N HIS A 13 2.94 -33.19 -19.95
CA HIS A 13 2.47 -33.36 -18.57
C HIS A 13 3.51 -34.02 -17.64
N CYS A 14 4.73 -33.49 -17.63
CA CYS A 14 5.89 -34.09 -16.96
C CYS A 14 5.63 -34.39 -15.47
N LYS A 15 5.91 -35.63 -15.04
CA LYS A 15 5.80 -36.05 -13.63
C LYS A 15 6.89 -35.40 -12.76
N ILE A 16 6.47 -34.53 -11.83
CA ILE A 16 7.36 -33.77 -10.95
C ILE A 16 7.66 -34.53 -9.64
N GLN A 17 8.92 -34.97 -9.51
CA GLN A 17 9.52 -35.67 -8.36
C GLN A 17 10.78 -34.95 -7.85
N LYS A 18 11.27 -35.28 -6.64
CA LYS A 18 12.43 -34.60 -6.01
C LYS A 18 13.67 -34.54 -6.92
N LYS A 19 13.97 -35.63 -7.64
CA LYS A 19 15.13 -35.76 -8.54
C LYS A 19 15.00 -35.01 -9.88
N ASN A 20 13.79 -34.70 -10.34
CA ASN A 20 13.56 -34.13 -11.67
C ASN A 20 12.73 -32.83 -11.65
N ARG A 21 12.41 -32.30 -10.48
CA ARG A 21 11.52 -31.13 -10.33
C ARG A 21 11.98 -29.89 -11.08
N ASN A 22 13.28 -29.77 -11.35
CA ASN A 22 13.85 -28.62 -12.07
C ASN A 22 13.90 -28.84 -13.60
N LYS A 23 13.54 -30.02 -14.13
CA LYS A 23 13.65 -30.32 -15.57
C LYS A 23 12.61 -29.62 -16.44
N CYS A 24 11.42 -29.36 -15.91
CA CYS A 24 10.33 -28.71 -16.63
C CYS A 24 9.72 -27.61 -15.76
N GLN A 25 10.00 -26.36 -16.12
CA GLN A 25 9.55 -25.20 -15.37
C GLN A 25 8.02 -25.06 -15.41
N TYR A 26 7.41 -25.24 -16.59
CA TYR A 26 5.95 -25.19 -16.77
C TYR A 26 5.22 -26.21 -15.89
N CYS A 27 5.54 -27.51 -15.99
CA CYS A 27 4.86 -28.54 -15.20
C CYS A 27 5.13 -28.39 -13.69
N ARG A 28 6.33 -27.93 -13.29
CA ARG A 28 6.62 -27.61 -11.89
C ARG A 28 5.72 -26.48 -11.40
N PHE A 29 5.60 -25.41 -12.20
CA PHE A 29 4.80 -24.25 -11.85
C PHE A 29 3.31 -24.57 -11.78
N GLN A 30 2.78 -25.29 -12.77
CA GLN A 30 1.39 -25.77 -12.74
C GLN A 30 1.10 -26.63 -11.51
N LYS A 31 2.03 -27.50 -11.10
CA LYS A 31 1.90 -28.25 -9.85
C LYS A 31 1.90 -27.36 -8.61
N CYS A 32 2.74 -26.33 -8.56
CA CYS A 32 2.74 -25.34 -7.47
C CYS A 32 1.38 -24.64 -7.34
N LEU A 33 0.80 -24.21 -8.47
CA LEU A 33 -0.53 -23.61 -8.49
C LEU A 33 -1.61 -24.60 -8.05
N ALA A 34 -1.54 -25.85 -8.52
CA ALA A 34 -2.49 -26.91 -8.18
C ALA A 34 -2.51 -27.25 -6.68
N VAL A 35 -1.37 -27.10 -5.97
CA VAL A 35 -1.31 -27.26 -4.51
C VAL A 35 -1.64 -25.98 -3.73
N GLY A 36 -2.14 -24.94 -4.41
CA GLY A 36 -2.61 -23.70 -3.78
C GLY A 36 -1.54 -22.63 -3.55
N MET A 37 -0.36 -22.74 -4.18
CA MET A 37 0.63 -21.64 -4.11
C MET A 37 0.11 -20.44 -4.90
N SER A 38 0.17 -19.26 -4.28
CA SER A 38 -0.26 -18.02 -4.92
C SER A 38 0.74 -17.57 -6.00
N HIS A 39 0.26 -17.45 -7.24
CA HIS A 39 0.99 -16.81 -8.35
C HIS A 39 1.48 -15.40 -7.97
N ASN A 40 0.63 -14.65 -7.25
CA ASN A 40 0.89 -13.28 -6.84
C ASN A 40 1.88 -13.14 -5.67
N ALA A 41 2.29 -14.24 -5.05
CA ALA A 41 3.23 -14.23 -3.92
C ALA A 41 4.71 -14.35 -4.36
N ILE A 42 4.99 -14.41 -5.65
CA ILE A 42 6.34 -14.54 -6.20
C ILE A 42 7.10 -13.22 -6.00
N ARG A 43 8.21 -13.30 -5.27
CA ARG A 43 9.11 -12.17 -4.97
C ARG A 43 10.48 -12.41 -5.59
N PHE A 44 11.22 -11.33 -5.78
CA PHE A 44 12.65 -11.44 -6.08
C PHE A 44 13.35 -12.20 -4.96
N GLY A 45 14.08 -13.26 -5.33
CA GLY A 45 14.95 -13.99 -4.43
C GLY A 45 16.23 -13.18 -4.13
N ARG A 46 17.39 -13.80 -4.35
CA ARG A 46 18.70 -13.17 -4.15
C ARG A 46 19.07 -12.24 -5.32
N MET A 47 18.27 -11.21 -5.58
CA MET A 47 18.54 -10.22 -6.63
C MET A 47 19.51 -9.15 -6.11
N PRO A 48 20.59 -8.82 -6.83
CA PRO A 48 21.46 -7.69 -6.51
C PRO A 48 20.67 -6.37 -6.45
N GLN A 49 21.05 -5.49 -5.54
CA GLN A 49 20.33 -4.22 -5.31
C GLN A 49 20.33 -3.32 -6.56
N SER A 50 21.38 -3.38 -7.38
CA SER A 50 21.50 -2.65 -8.65
C SER A 50 20.44 -3.07 -9.67
N GLU A 51 20.21 -4.38 -9.83
CA GLU A 51 19.17 -4.90 -10.74
C GLU A 51 17.76 -4.57 -10.25
N LYS A 52 17.55 -4.65 -8.93
CA LYS A 52 16.27 -4.26 -8.33
C LYS A 52 15.93 -2.79 -8.57
N LEU A 53 16.93 -1.91 -8.62
CA LEU A 53 16.76 -0.49 -8.91
C LEU A 53 16.48 -0.23 -10.39
N LYS A 54 17.20 -0.90 -11.30
CA LYS A 54 16.95 -0.82 -12.75
C LYS A 54 15.52 -1.24 -13.11
N LEU A 55 15.08 -2.38 -12.57
CA LEU A 55 13.74 -2.90 -12.84
C LEU A 55 12.62 -2.01 -12.26
N LYS A 56 12.87 -1.36 -11.11
CA LYS A 56 11.95 -0.34 -10.58
C LYS A 56 11.83 0.85 -11.54
N ALA A 57 12.94 1.29 -12.12
CA ALA A 57 12.95 2.41 -13.07
C ALA A 57 12.22 2.04 -14.37
N GLU A 58 12.45 0.84 -14.90
CA GLU A 58 11.82 0.35 -16.14
C GLU A 58 10.29 0.26 -16.01
N ILE A 59 9.76 -0.19 -14.87
CA ILE A 59 8.30 -0.23 -14.60
C ILE A 59 7.72 1.19 -14.50
N LEU A 60 8.42 2.11 -13.84
CA LEU A 60 8.00 3.52 -13.75
C LEU A 60 7.93 4.21 -15.12
N THR A 61 8.78 3.78 -16.06
CA THR A 61 8.81 4.32 -17.44
C THR A 61 7.97 3.52 -18.43
N GLY A 62 7.52 2.32 -18.07
CA GLY A 62 7.00 1.30 -18.98
C GLY A 62 5.48 1.04 -18.94
N GLU A 63 4.73 1.67 -18.04
CA GLU A 63 3.26 1.61 -18.08
C GLU A 63 2.70 2.68 -19.05
N ARG A 64 2.97 2.50 -20.35
CA ARG A 64 1.93 2.80 -21.35
C ARG A 64 1.07 1.55 -21.48
N GLU A 65 0.40 1.18 -20.39
CA GLU A 65 -0.78 0.34 -20.53
C GLU A 65 -1.74 1.15 -21.42
N VAL A 66 -2.24 0.55 -22.50
CA VAL A 66 -3.35 1.12 -23.27
C VAL A 66 -4.46 1.38 -22.24
N GLU A 67 -4.66 2.65 -21.87
CA GLU A 67 -5.62 3.00 -20.84
C GLU A 67 -6.99 2.53 -21.31
N ASN A 68 -7.48 1.43 -20.74
CA ASN A 68 -8.85 1.02 -20.89
C ASN A 68 -9.72 2.23 -20.48
N PRO A 69 -10.58 2.79 -21.36
CA PRO A 69 -11.35 4.00 -21.07
C PRO A 69 -12.13 3.89 -19.76
N GLN A 70 -12.58 2.68 -19.41
CA GLN A 70 -13.29 2.38 -18.17
C GLN A 70 -12.40 2.44 -16.92
N LEU A 71 -11.11 2.12 -17.05
CA LEU A 71 -10.12 2.24 -15.96
C LEU A 71 -9.72 3.71 -15.73
N ALA A 72 -9.65 4.52 -16.79
CA ALA A 72 -9.40 5.96 -16.69
C ALA A 72 -10.56 6.69 -15.98
N ASP A 73 -11.80 6.29 -16.27
CA ASP A 73 -12.99 6.80 -15.59
C ASP A 73 -12.99 6.44 -14.10
N GLN A 74 -12.68 5.18 -13.75
CA GLN A 74 -12.59 4.76 -12.35
C GLN A 74 -11.48 5.51 -11.57
N LYS A 75 -10.32 5.76 -12.20
CA LYS A 75 -9.25 6.58 -11.60
C LYS A 75 -9.72 8.02 -11.35
N THR A 76 -10.48 8.59 -12.28
CA THR A 76 -11.04 9.94 -12.17
C THR A 76 -12.03 10.03 -11.02
N LEU A 77 -12.98 9.09 -10.94
CA LEU A 77 -13.94 9.02 -9.83
C LEU A 77 -13.23 8.85 -8.48
N ALA A 78 -12.25 7.96 -8.39
CA ALA A 78 -11.48 7.75 -7.16
C ALA A 78 -10.74 9.02 -6.71
N LYS A 79 -10.20 9.79 -7.66
CA LYS A 79 -9.56 11.09 -7.38
C LYS A 79 -10.56 12.10 -6.83
N GLN A 80 -11.73 12.23 -7.44
CA GLN A 80 -12.79 13.15 -6.98
C GLN A 80 -13.26 12.81 -5.56
N ILE A 81 -13.47 11.53 -5.25
CA ILE A 81 -13.84 11.07 -3.90
C ILE A 81 -12.74 11.43 -2.90
N TYR A 82 -11.48 11.22 -3.26
CA TYR A 82 -10.34 11.53 -2.38
C TYR A 82 -10.21 13.04 -2.12
N GLU A 83 -10.40 13.88 -3.13
CA GLU A 83 -10.39 15.34 -2.97
C GLU A 83 -11.55 15.82 -2.10
N ALA A 84 -12.75 15.27 -2.29
CA ALA A 84 -13.89 15.56 -1.43
C ALA A 84 -13.64 15.12 0.02
N TYR A 85 -13.00 13.97 0.23
CA TYR A 85 -12.59 13.52 1.56
C TYR A 85 -11.60 14.50 2.22
N LEU A 86 -10.57 14.95 1.50
CA LEU A 86 -9.61 15.90 2.04
C LEU A 86 -10.23 17.27 2.36
N LYS A 87 -11.22 17.70 1.57
CA LYS A 87 -11.92 18.98 1.76
C LYS A 87 -12.86 18.95 2.95
N ASN A 88 -13.58 17.86 3.17
CA ASN A 88 -14.64 17.79 4.17
C ASN A 88 -14.19 17.24 5.53
N PHE A 89 -13.08 16.50 5.60
CA PHE A 89 -12.58 15.94 6.85
C PHE A 89 -11.31 16.67 7.33
N SER A 90 -11.44 17.42 8.43
CA SER A 90 -10.33 18.16 9.04
C SER A 90 -9.19 17.25 9.50
N MET A 91 -9.55 16.10 10.08
CA MET A 91 -8.65 15.03 10.49
C MET A 91 -8.75 13.85 9.54
N ASN A 92 -7.63 13.53 8.90
CA ASN A 92 -7.51 12.37 8.02
C ASN A 92 -6.46 11.38 8.56
N LYS A 93 -6.43 10.18 7.99
CA LYS A 93 -5.51 9.11 8.42
C LYS A 93 -4.04 9.54 8.39
N SER A 94 -3.63 10.35 7.41
CA SER A 94 -2.26 10.85 7.30
C SER A 94 -1.94 11.79 8.47
N LYS A 95 -2.79 12.81 8.70
CA LYS A 95 -2.65 13.75 9.83
C LYS A 95 -2.65 13.04 11.18
N ALA A 96 -3.60 12.13 11.41
CA ALA A 96 -3.68 11.34 12.65
C ALA A 96 -2.41 10.50 12.87
N ARG A 97 -1.90 9.85 11.82
CA ARG A 97 -0.67 9.06 11.93
C ARG A 97 0.55 9.92 12.25
N THR A 98 0.65 11.12 11.69
CA THR A 98 1.73 12.07 12.03
C THR A 98 1.71 12.38 13.53
N ILE A 99 0.53 12.59 14.11
CA ILE A 99 0.36 12.84 15.56
C ILE A 99 0.77 11.59 16.36
N LEU A 100 0.16 10.45 16.07
CA LEU A 100 0.36 9.20 16.83
C LEU A 100 1.78 8.63 16.72
N THR A 101 2.51 8.95 15.65
CA THR A 101 3.91 8.50 15.47
C THR A 101 4.93 9.52 15.96
N GLY A 102 4.50 10.56 16.67
CA GLY A 102 5.40 11.57 17.26
C GLY A 102 6.11 12.44 16.22
N LYS A 103 5.57 12.53 14.99
CA LYS A 103 6.15 13.32 13.89
C LYS A 103 5.54 14.72 13.77
N THR A 104 4.69 15.09 14.72
CA THR A 104 4.12 16.44 14.83
C THR A 104 5.04 17.31 15.69
N ASN A 105 5.16 18.60 15.35
CA ASN A 105 5.91 19.57 16.15
C ASN A 105 5.20 19.92 17.47
N THR A 106 3.87 19.74 17.51
CA THR A 106 3.04 19.97 18.68
C THR A 106 2.48 18.63 19.16
N PRO A 107 3.05 18.03 20.23
CA PRO A 107 2.52 16.80 20.78
C PRO A 107 1.12 17.04 21.38
N PRO A 108 0.20 16.06 21.27
CA PRO A 108 -1.11 16.18 21.88
C PRO A 108 -0.99 16.16 23.41
N PHE A 109 -1.86 16.89 24.10
CA PHE A 109 -2.01 16.77 25.54
C PHE A 109 -2.59 15.39 25.87
N VAL A 110 -1.97 14.67 26.80
CA VAL A 110 -2.38 13.32 27.19
C VAL A 110 -3.27 13.40 28.44
N ILE A 111 -4.50 12.93 28.32
CA ILE A 111 -5.43 12.78 29.44
C ILE A 111 -5.40 11.32 29.88
N HIS A 112 -4.97 11.04 31.10
CA HIS A 112 -4.87 9.68 31.63
C HIS A 112 -5.44 9.50 33.05
N ASP A 113 -5.86 10.58 33.70
CA ASP A 113 -6.48 10.59 35.02
C ASP A 113 -7.38 11.82 35.19
N MET A 114 -7.96 11.98 36.39
CA MET A 114 -8.85 13.09 36.70
C MET A 114 -8.10 14.43 36.77
N GLU A 115 -6.84 14.46 37.22
CA GLU A 115 -6.07 15.71 37.31
C GLU A 115 -5.76 16.27 35.91
N THR A 116 -5.25 15.41 35.03
CA THR A 116 -4.96 15.75 33.63
C THR A 116 -6.22 16.10 32.84
N LEU A 117 -7.38 15.52 33.16
CA LEU A 117 -8.65 15.89 32.56
C LEU A 117 -9.05 17.33 32.91
N HIS A 118 -9.03 17.72 34.19
CA HIS A 118 -9.37 19.08 34.60
C HIS A 118 -8.41 20.11 33.99
N LEU A 119 -7.11 19.79 33.90
CA LEU A 119 -6.13 20.65 33.23
C LEU A 119 -6.42 20.80 31.72
N ALA A 120 -6.84 19.72 31.06
CA ALA A 120 -7.23 19.76 29.66
C ALA A 120 -8.47 20.62 29.44
N GLU A 121 -9.49 20.52 30.29
CA GLU A 121 -10.71 21.33 30.21
C GLU A 121 -10.39 22.82 30.29
N GLN A 122 -9.59 23.24 31.27
CA GLN A 122 -9.16 24.64 31.41
C GLN A 122 -8.42 25.15 30.16
N THR A 123 -7.55 24.30 29.59
CA THR A 123 -6.74 24.64 28.42
C THR A 123 -7.55 24.67 27.12
N LEU A 124 -8.51 23.74 26.95
CA LEU A 124 -9.33 23.62 25.75
C LEU A 124 -10.43 24.67 25.71
N VAL A 125 -11.07 24.97 26.84
CA VAL A 125 -12.06 26.05 26.95
C VAL A 125 -11.45 27.41 26.61
N ALA A 126 -10.21 27.69 27.08
CA ALA A 126 -9.49 28.91 26.74
C ALA A 126 -9.26 29.05 25.22
N LYS A 127 -9.00 27.94 24.51
CA LYS A 127 -8.82 27.95 23.04
C LYS A 127 -10.13 28.12 22.27
N MET A 128 -11.24 27.58 22.76
CA MET A 128 -12.55 27.74 22.12
C MET A 128 -13.13 29.15 22.28
N VAL A 129 -12.92 29.79 23.43
CA VAL A 129 -13.38 31.16 23.68
C VAL A 129 -12.57 32.18 22.88
N GLY A 130 -11.26 31.95 22.67
CA GLY A 130 -10.41 32.82 21.85
C GLY A 130 -10.75 32.85 20.36
N THR A 131 -11.41 31.82 19.83
CA THR A 131 -11.83 31.75 18.42
C THR A 131 -13.17 32.42 18.12
N ALA A 132 -13.98 32.73 19.14
CA ALA A 132 -15.27 33.39 18.99
C ALA A 132 -15.18 34.93 18.88
N GLY A 133 -13.98 35.51 19.00
CA GLY A 133 -13.72 36.96 18.96
C GLY A 133 -13.18 37.51 17.64
N LEU A 134 -13.07 36.68 16.58
CA LEU A 134 -12.71 37.11 15.23
C LEU A 134 -13.76 36.65 14.21
N THR A 135 -14.92 37.32 14.21
CA THR A 135 -15.83 37.45 13.06
C THR A 135 -16.38 38.86 13.06
#